data_AF-A0AAW1QF60-F1
#
_entry.id   AF-A0AAW1QF60-F1
#
_cell.length_a   1.000
_cell.length_b   1.000
_cell.length_c   1.000
_cell.angle_alpha   90.00
_cell.angle_beta   90.00
_cell.angle_gamma   90.00
#
_symmetry.space_group_name_H-M   'P 1'
#
loop_
_entity.id
_entity.type
_entity.pdbx_description
1 polymer ?
#
loop_
_entity_poly.entity_id
_entity_poly.type
_entity_poly.pdbx_seq_one_letter_code
_entity_poly.pdbx_strand_id
1 'polypeptide(L)'
;MSSSSVAKGAKVPQETATAEVFWAPTVLWTLGTVITYILMIRLAQFLVPGSEEASNLLFSQVPVHEYERSSTAFAAALLISVISLLFEVTPERKQLSLLTCLIKGIAWHADYLITTGGAPIMLSPQGQP
;
A
#
# COMPACT_ATOMS: atom_id res chain seq x y z
N MET A 1 -26.37 36.80 52.71
CA MET A 1 -26.29 35.33 52.75
C MET A 1 -26.86 34.82 51.43
N SER A 2 -26.04 34.75 50.37
CA SER A 2 -25.17 33.61 50.01
C SER A 2 -25.95 32.31 49.84
N SER A 3 -26.20 31.89 48.59
CA SER A 3 -25.43 30.80 47.99
C SER A 3 -25.88 30.55 46.55
N SER A 4 -24.97 30.81 45.61
CA SER A 4 -25.05 30.40 44.22
C SER A 4 -24.83 28.89 44.11
N SER A 5 -25.76 28.15 43.50
CA SER A 5 -25.51 26.77 43.07
C SER A 5 -24.85 26.82 41.69
N VAL A 6 -23.52 26.78 41.69
CA VAL A 6 -22.68 26.65 40.49
C VAL A 6 -22.81 25.22 39.98
N ALA A 7 -23.32 25.07 38.76
CA ALA A 7 -23.32 23.81 38.02
C ALA A 7 -21.87 23.32 37.86
N LYS A 8 -21.55 22.20 38.51
CA LYS A 8 -20.26 21.50 38.39
C LYS A 8 -20.07 21.06 36.95
N GLY A 9 -18.88 21.37 36.43
CA GLY A 9 -18.49 21.25 35.03
C GLY A 9 -18.77 19.88 34.42
N ALA A 10 -19.35 19.93 33.23
CA ALA A 10 -19.21 18.86 32.25
C ALA A 10 -17.72 18.70 31.95
N LYS A 11 -17.13 17.58 32.38
CA LYS A 11 -15.85 17.12 31.84
C LYS A 11 -16.08 16.82 30.37
N VAL A 12 -15.57 17.66 29.49
CA VAL A 12 -15.37 17.33 28.07
C VAL A 12 -14.54 16.04 28.05
N PRO A 13 -14.97 14.98 27.36
CA PRO A 13 -14.25 13.72 27.35
C PRO A 13 -12.87 13.94 26.72
N GLN A 14 -11.84 13.77 27.53
CA GLN A 14 -10.41 13.86 27.21
C GLN A 14 -9.93 12.64 26.37
N GLU A 15 -10.83 12.06 25.58
CA GLU A 15 -10.63 10.81 24.83
C GLU A 15 -10.26 11.07 23.36
N THR A 16 -10.48 12.30 22.88
CA THR A 16 -10.14 12.71 21.51
C THR A 16 -8.65 12.99 21.31
N ALA A 17 -7.92 13.37 22.37
CA ALA A 17 -6.50 13.71 22.25
C ALA A 17 -5.57 12.50 22.11
N THR A 18 -6.00 11.30 22.53
CA THR A 18 -5.20 10.07 22.45
C THR A 18 -5.33 9.36 21.10
N ALA A 19 -6.45 9.53 20.40
CA ALA A 19 -6.70 8.91 19.11
C ALA A 19 -5.82 9.47 17.98
N GLU A 20 -5.52 10.78 17.99
CA GLU A 20 -4.64 11.39 16.98
C GLU A 20 -3.18 10.96 17.13
N VAL A 21 -2.73 10.68 18.37
CA VAL A 21 -1.34 10.27 18.66
C VAL A 21 -1.04 8.87 18.12
N PHE A 22 -2.04 8.00 17.94
CA PHE A 22 -1.85 6.63 17.45
C PHE A 22 -1.71 6.52 15.92
N TRP A 23 -2.15 7.55 15.18
CA TRP A 23 -2.20 7.48 13.71
C TRP A 23 -0.89 7.87 13.04
N ALA A 24 -0.18 8.87 13.59
CA ALA A 24 1.07 9.37 13.04
C ALA A 24 2.15 8.28 12.86
N PRO A 25 2.39 7.36 13.83
CA PRO A 25 3.32 6.25 13.64
C PRO A 25 2.92 5.31 12.50
N THR A 26 1.61 5.06 12.33
CA THR A 26 1.08 4.17 11.28
C THR A 26 1.34 4.77 9.90
N VAL A 27 1.07 6.06 9.74
CA VAL A 27 1.31 6.78 8.48
C VAL A 27 2.79 6.88 8.19
N LEU A 28 3.60 7.22 9.19
CA LEU A 28 5.04 7.29 9.02
C LEU A 28 5.62 5.94 8.59
N TRP A 29 5.17 4.85 9.22
CA TRP A 29 5.54 3.49 8.82
C TRP A 29 5.11 3.19 7.39
N THR A 30 3.87 3.53 7.01
CA THR A 30 3.35 3.31 5.65
C THR A 30 4.16 4.07 4.60
N LEU A 31 4.44 5.36 4.84
CA LEU A 31 5.29 6.17 3.97
C LEU A 31 6.70 5.59 3.89
N GLY A 32 7.27 5.18 5.02
CA GLY A 32 8.56 4.48 5.08
C GLY A 32 8.57 3.23 4.20
N THR A 33 7.54 2.38 4.28
CA THR A 33 7.42 1.19 3.44
C THR A 33 7.31 1.53 1.96
N VAL A 34 6.54 2.54 1.58
CA VAL A 34 6.44 2.99 0.17
C VAL A 34 7.79 3.48 -0.33
N ILE A 35 8.52 4.29 0.45
CA ILE A 35 9.85 4.78 0.09
C ILE A 35 10.82 3.60 -0.06
N THR A 36 10.87 2.70 0.92
CA THR A 36 11.73 1.51 0.86
C THR A 36 11.41 0.65 -0.36
N TYR A 37 10.14 0.42 -0.66
CA TYR A 37 9.69 -0.33 -1.83
C TYR A 37 10.18 0.31 -3.14
N ILE A 38 9.99 1.62 -3.31
CA ILE A 38 10.47 2.35 -4.51
C ILE A 38 11.99 2.28 -4.62
N LEU A 39 12.72 2.49 -3.51
CA LEU A 39 14.18 2.41 -3.50
C LEU A 39 14.67 1.01 -3.88
N MET A 40 14.02 -0.04 -3.38
CA MET A 40 14.37 -1.42 -3.73
C MET A 40 14.12 -1.73 -5.20
N ILE A 41 13.05 -1.22 -5.80
CA ILE A 41 12.82 -1.34 -7.25
C ILE A 41 13.93 -0.64 -8.03
N ARG A 42 14.28 0.59 -7.66
CA ARG A 42 15.35 1.34 -8.35
C ARG A 42 16.70 0.66 -8.21
N LEU A 43 16.99 0.13 -7.03
CA LEU A 43 18.20 -0.64 -6.78
C LEU A 43 18.21 -1.92 -7.62
N ALA A 44 17.09 -2.64 -7.70
CA ALA A 44 16.98 -3.84 -8.53
C ALA A 44 17.16 -3.52 -10.01
N GLN A 45 16.51 -2.49 -10.54
CA GLN A 45 16.70 -2.02 -11.92
C GLN A 45 18.16 -1.62 -12.22
N PHE A 46 18.87 -1.09 -11.22
CA PHE A 46 20.27 -0.70 -11.36
C PHE A 46 21.24 -1.89 -11.31
N LEU A 47 21.01 -2.83 -10.38
CA LEU A 47 21.90 -3.98 -10.17
C LEU A 47 21.66 -5.11 -11.18
N VAL A 48 20.46 -5.19 -11.73
CA VAL A 48 20.00 -6.30 -12.56
C VAL A 48 19.74 -5.79 -13.98
N PRO A 49 20.67 -6.00 -14.92
CA PRO A 49 20.36 -5.79 -16.32
C PRO A 49 19.27 -6.79 -16.71
N GLY A 50 18.11 -6.29 -17.13
CA GLY A 50 17.00 -7.14 -17.56
C GLY A 50 17.41 -8.06 -18.72
N SER A 51 16.98 -9.32 -18.67
CA SER A 51 17.19 -10.27 -19.77
C SER A 51 15.96 -10.32 -20.67
N GLU A 52 16.16 -10.01 -21.95
CA GLU A 52 15.11 -10.16 -22.98
C GLU A 52 14.67 -11.63 -23.09
N GLU A 53 15.61 -12.56 -22.97
CA GLU A 53 15.33 -14.00 -22.99
C GLU A 53 14.42 -14.41 -21.83
N ALA A 54 14.70 -13.92 -20.62
CA ALA A 54 13.87 -14.22 -19.44
C ALA A 54 12.45 -13.64 -19.59
N SER A 55 12.35 -12.44 -20.14
CA SER A 55 11.05 -11.78 -20.40
C SER A 55 10.23 -12.54 -21.45
N ASN A 56 10.86 -12.94 -22.55
CA ASN A 56 10.21 -13.74 -23.59
C ASN A 56 9.74 -15.10 -23.04
N LEU A 57 10.56 -15.74 -22.22
CA LEU A 57 10.21 -17.01 -21.60
C LEU A 57 9.04 -16.84 -20.61
N LEU A 58 9.04 -15.79 -19.80
CA LEU A 58 7.91 -15.47 -18.91
C LEU A 58 6.62 -15.31 -19.70
N PHE A 59 6.64 -14.48 -20.76
CA PHE A 59 5.45 -14.20 -21.55
C PHE A 59 5.01 -15.34 -22.47
N SER A 60 5.88 -16.31 -22.72
CA SER A 60 5.50 -17.58 -23.34
C SER A 60 4.69 -18.48 -22.40
N GLN A 61 4.91 -18.37 -21.08
CA GLN A 61 4.20 -19.15 -20.06
C GLN A 61 2.92 -18.46 -19.60
N VAL A 62 2.99 -17.16 -19.36
CA VAL A 62 1.84 -16.34 -18.94
C VAL A 62 1.73 -15.14 -19.87
N PRO A 63 0.67 -15.06 -20.68
CA PRO A 63 0.49 -13.93 -21.61
C PRO A 63 0.42 -12.58 -20.88
N VAL A 64 0.98 -11.54 -21.50
CA VAL A 64 1.02 -10.16 -20.96
C VAL A 64 -0.36 -9.67 -20.50
N HIS A 65 -1.42 -9.99 -21.24
CA HIS A 65 -2.78 -9.53 -20.93
C HIS A 65 -3.34 -10.06 -19.61
N GLU A 66 -2.82 -11.18 -19.07
CA GLU A 66 -3.21 -11.66 -17.75
C GLU A 66 -2.66 -10.74 -16.64
N TYR A 67 -1.44 -10.22 -16.81
CA TYR A 67 -0.88 -9.21 -15.93
C TYR A 67 -1.63 -7.87 -16.04
N GLU A 68 -2.08 -7.48 -17.23
CA GLU A 68 -2.91 -6.27 -17.41
C GLU A 68 -4.27 -6.39 -16.70
N ARG A 69 -4.91 -7.56 -16.79
CA ARG A 69 -6.15 -7.88 -16.08
C ARG A 69 -5.94 -7.84 -14.57
N SER A 70 -4.88 -8.49 -14.09
CA SER A 70 -4.50 -8.49 -12.67
C SER A 70 -4.25 -7.07 -12.15
N SER A 71 -3.46 -6.28 -12.90
CA SER A 71 -3.18 -4.88 -12.59
C SER A 71 -4.47 -4.07 -12.47
N THR A 72 -5.39 -4.22 -13.43
CA THR A 72 -6.68 -3.52 -13.42
C THR A 72 -7.55 -3.94 -12.23
N ALA A 73 -7.58 -5.23 -11.88
CA ALA A 73 -8.30 -5.74 -10.72
C ALA A 73 -7.75 -5.17 -9.41
N PHE A 74 -6.42 -5.15 -9.24
CA PHE A 74 -5.79 -4.54 -8.07
C PHE A 74 -5.99 -3.03 -8.00
N ALA A 75 -5.97 -2.32 -9.13
CA ALA A 75 -6.26 -0.88 -9.19
C ALA A 75 -7.70 -0.58 -8.73
N ALA A 76 -8.69 -1.32 -9.21
CA ALA A 76 -10.07 -1.19 -8.77
C ALA A 76 -10.22 -1.54 -7.29
N ALA A 77 -9.58 -2.62 -6.84
CA ALA A 77 -9.60 -3.03 -5.44
C ALA A 77 -8.93 -2.00 -4.52
N LEU A 78 -7.86 -1.34 -4.99
CA LEU A 78 -7.17 -0.25 -4.29
C LEU A 78 -8.11 0.94 -4.14
N LEU A 79 -8.79 1.35 -5.22
CA LEU A 79 -9.74 2.46 -5.18
C LEU A 79 -10.84 2.23 -4.14
N ILE A 80 -11.43 1.02 -4.11
CA ILE A 80 -12.43 0.64 -3.11
C ILE A 80 -11.86 0.74 -1.68
N SER A 81 -10.62 0.31 -1.48
CA SER A 81 -9.96 0.39 -0.18
C SER A 81 -9.64 1.82 0.24
N VAL A 82 -9.27 2.71 -0.69
CA VAL A 82 -9.07 4.14 -0.41
C VAL A 82 -10.39 4.78 0.00
N ILE A 83 -11.48 4.51 -0.73
CA ILE A 83 -12.81 4.99 -0.37
C ILE A 83 -13.18 4.49 1.03
N SER A 84 -12.96 3.20 1.32
CA SER A 84 -13.23 2.62 2.63
C SER A 84 -12.42 3.30 3.74
N LEU A 85 -11.14 3.58 3.49
CA LEU A 85 -10.26 4.29 4.42
C LEU A 85 -10.76 5.72 4.72
N LEU A 86 -11.24 6.44 3.72
CA LEU A 86 -11.72 7.82 3.86
C LEU A 86 -13.00 7.91 4.70
N PHE A 87 -13.88 6.91 4.61
CA PHE A 87 -15.17 6.88 5.32
C PHE A 87 -15.15 6.08 6.62
N GLU A 88 -14.05 5.40 6.94
CA GLU A 88 -13.93 4.66 8.19
C GLU A 88 -13.88 5.62 9.39
N VAL A 89 -14.56 5.26 10.48
CA VAL A 89 -14.69 6.11 11.67
C VAL A 89 -13.73 5.65 12.77
N THR A 90 -13.49 4.34 12.84
CA THR A 90 -12.69 3.73 13.92
C THR A 90 -11.19 3.69 13.57
N PRO A 91 -10.29 4.04 14.51
CA PRO A 91 -8.86 4.09 14.23
C PRO A 91 -8.27 2.71 13.89
N GLU A 92 -8.74 1.63 14.51
CA GLU A 92 -8.24 0.27 14.24
C GLU A 92 -8.58 -0.18 12.81
N ARG A 93 -9.82 0.09 12.36
CA ARG A 93 -10.22 -0.25 10.99
C ARG A 93 -9.57 0.66 9.95
N LYS A 94 -9.26 1.92 10.30
CA LYS A 94 -8.45 2.79 9.44
C LYS A 94 -7.06 2.20 9.23
N GLN A 95 -6.41 1.68 10.27
CA GLN A 95 -5.10 1.03 10.15
C GLN A 95 -5.16 -0.19 9.22
N LEU A 96 -6.16 -1.06 9.39
CA LEU A 96 -6.36 -2.22 8.51
C LEU A 96 -6.67 -1.82 7.07
N SER A 97 -7.47 -0.78 6.88
CA SER A 97 -7.80 -0.24 5.54
C SER A 97 -6.57 0.36 4.87
N LEU A 98 -5.72 1.07 5.62
CA LEU A 98 -4.46 1.64 5.13
C LEU A 98 -3.47 0.54 4.73
N LEU A 99 -3.33 -0.50 5.55
CA LEU A 99 -2.51 -1.67 5.20
C LEU A 99 -3.03 -2.36 3.94
N THR A 100 -4.35 -2.48 3.80
CA THR A 100 -4.97 -3.06 2.59
C THR A 100 -4.70 -2.20 1.36
N CYS A 101 -4.74 -0.86 1.48
CA CYS A 101 -4.36 0.05 0.40
C CYS A 101 -2.90 -0.17 0.00
N LEU A 102 -2.00 -0.28 0.98
CA LEU A 102 -0.58 -0.51 0.71
C LEU A 102 -0.33 -1.80 -0.07
N ILE A 103 -0.91 -2.92 0.39
CA ILE A 103 -0.73 -4.23 -0.26
C ILE A 103 -1.26 -4.21 -1.69
N LYS A 104 -2.48 -3.69 -1.89
CA LYS A 104 -3.10 -3.62 -3.22
C LYS A 104 -2.34 -2.67 -4.15
N GLY A 105 -1.83 -1.56 -3.63
CA GLY A 105 -1.00 -0.63 -4.40
C GLY A 105 0.32 -1.26 -4.85
N ILE A 106 0.97 -2.03 -3.98
CA ILE A 106 2.19 -2.78 -4.33
C ILE A 106 1.89 -3.84 -5.39
N ALA A 107 0.80 -4.60 -5.24
CA ALA A 107 0.40 -5.62 -6.22
C ALA A 107 0.09 -5.02 -7.59
N TRP A 108 -0.72 -3.95 -7.61
CA TRP A 108 -1.01 -3.19 -8.83
C TRP A 108 0.27 -2.69 -9.52
N HIS A 109 1.18 -2.09 -8.73
CA HIS A 109 2.41 -1.53 -9.26
C HIS A 109 3.39 -2.61 -9.75
N ALA A 110 3.43 -3.77 -9.10
CA ALA A 110 4.24 -4.90 -9.55
C ALA A 110 3.79 -5.39 -10.94
N ASP A 111 2.48 -5.62 -11.12
CA ASP A 111 1.93 -6.02 -12.43
C ASP A 111 2.15 -4.92 -13.49
N TYR A 112 2.04 -3.65 -13.09
CA TYR A 112 2.34 -2.52 -13.97
C TYR A 112 3.81 -2.50 -14.41
N LEU A 113 4.76 -2.78 -13.51
CA LEU A 113 6.18 -2.86 -13.85
C LEU A 113 6.48 -4.03 -14.80
N ILE A 114 5.83 -5.17 -14.62
CA ILE A 114 6.00 -6.33 -15.52
C ILE A 114 5.50 -5.98 -16.92
N THR A 115 4.29 -5.43 -17.03
CA THR A 115 3.67 -5.09 -18.33
C THR A 115 4.39 -3.96 -19.08
N THR A 116 4.99 -3.01 -18.35
CA THR A 116 5.73 -1.88 -18.96
C THR A 116 7.22 -2.16 -19.19
N GLY A 117 7.72 -3.35 -18.84
CA GLY A 117 9.15 -3.70 -18.94
C GLY A 117 10.02 -3.00 -17.88
N GLY A 118 9.41 -2.41 -16.85
CA GLY A 118 10.13 -1.82 -15.73
C GLY A 118 10.59 -2.84 -14.68
N ALA A 119 10.09 -4.08 -14.72
CA ALA A 119 10.52 -5.14 -13.81
C ALA A 119 11.78 -5.84 -14.33
N PRO A 120 12.87 -5.94 -13.54
CA PRO A 120 14.00 -6.79 -13.90
C PRO A 120 13.60 -8.27 -13.74
N ILE A 121 13.53 -8.99 -14.86
CA ILE A 121 13.23 -10.43 -14.91
C ILE A 121 14.54 -11.19 -15.14
N MET A 122 14.77 -12.23 -14.34
CA MET A 122 15.97 -13.07 -14.40
C MET A 122 15.58 -14.53 -14.58
N LEU A 123 16.50 -15.32 -15.15
CA LEU A 123 16.38 -16.77 -15.09
C LEU A 123 16.95 -17.28 -13.76
N SER A 124 16.22 -18.19 -13.13
CA SER A 124 16.71 -19.08 -12.10
C SER A 124 17.88 -19.95 -12.61
N PRO A 125 18.68 -20.54 -11.71
CA PRO A 125 19.73 -21.48 -12.10
C PRO A 125 19.25 -22.67 -12.95
N GLN A 126 17.95 -22.98 -12.91
CA GLN A 126 17.29 -24.01 -13.68
C GLN A 126 16.78 -23.54 -15.06
N GLY A 127 16.99 -22.27 -15.42
CA GLY A 127 16.54 -21.69 -16.69
C GLY A 127 15.06 -21.34 -16.74
N GLN A 128 14.38 -21.26 -15.58
CA GLN A 128 13.00 -20.75 -15.49
C GLN A 128 13.00 -19.26 -15.13
N PRO A 129 12.10 -18.44 -15.68
CA PRO A 129 12.02 -17.00 -15.39
C PRO A 129 11.53 -16.70 -13.96
#